data_AF-A0A831KW87-F1
#
_entry.id   AF-A0A831KW87-F1
#
_cell.length_a   1.000
_cell.length_b   1.000
_cell.length_c   1.000
_cell.angle_alpha   90.00
_cell.angle_beta   90.00
_cell.angle_gamma   90.00
#
_symmetry.space_group_name_H-M   'P 1'
#
loop_
_entity.id
_entity.type
_entity.pdbx_description
1 polymer ?
#
loop_
_entity_poly.entity_id
_entity_poly.type
_entity_poly.pdbx_seq_one_letter_code
_entity_poly.pdbx_strand_id
1 'polypeptide(L)'
;FAPPHHLEIGGRTLGEVFIAVREGVLIAEAHLLRAIDAAGMLRVLRVPKEKLTPEGIRSARHRFAALDDPTLAAEAIQSAAHEAISGVLGLAPVAVAPAAWPAPTRAGTDADRGPPGDVGGNAPTRITHRPPAVPAAAPAINRAEPHELEGFVKAGGGVLYGGLRPDPSGRTIESLVVHGDIQFHPHGLLRDLSAAMAGVRLDAALERLKTFLAHRPCELLGFTAADLERLLRLLLGRRVLQSRLGLSAAEAGRLMIHDPAGTTDAPALLARAQAMLVPYCAKPTWCKWRHRDGCPECGRCAVGEAYRLGRARGMQVITIRNFEHLETTLADLRDARVDTYLGMCCRHFFLKREYAFRAAGIPAVLIDITGANCYELQQEELAYAGRFAAQAELNLPVLRKVMAAVPACGPPIAARRAPRSTVPDGPTSKLQPEMTDRR
;
A
#
# COMPACT_ATOMS: atom_id res chain seq x y z
N PHE A 1 13.62 3.86 -22.30
CA PHE A 1 13.13 4.50 -21.06
C PHE A 1 11.71 4.03 -20.83
N ALA A 2 11.41 3.53 -19.64
CA ALA A 2 10.09 3.09 -19.23
C ALA A 2 9.60 4.01 -18.09
N PRO A 3 8.57 4.85 -18.35
CA PRO A 3 8.04 5.76 -17.33
C PRO A 3 7.62 5.02 -16.05
N PRO A 4 7.75 5.65 -14.86
CA PRO A 4 8.12 7.04 -14.67
C PRO A 4 9.63 7.31 -14.58
N HIS A 5 10.47 6.30 -14.32
CA HIS A 5 11.90 6.51 -14.03
C HIS A 5 12.81 5.35 -14.42
N HIS A 6 12.31 4.29 -15.05
CA HIS A 6 13.13 3.11 -15.32
C HIS A 6 13.91 3.23 -16.64
N LEU A 7 15.15 2.78 -16.61
CA LEU A 7 15.97 2.52 -17.79
C LEU A 7 15.89 1.03 -18.08
N GLU A 8 15.42 0.65 -19.26
CA GLU A 8 15.22 -0.74 -19.64
C GLU A 8 16.02 -1.11 -20.89
N ILE A 9 16.48 -2.35 -20.93
CA ILE A 9 17.09 -2.99 -22.10
C ILE A 9 16.46 -4.37 -22.28
N GLY A 10 15.93 -4.66 -23.47
CA GLY A 10 15.23 -5.93 -23.74
C GLY A 10 14.04 -6.19 -22.80
N GLY A 11 13.34 -5.14 -22.37
CA GLY A 11 12.21 -5.24 -21.43
C GLY A 11 12.60 -5.58 -19.98
N ARG A 12 13.89 -5.45 -19.63
CA ARG A 12 14.42 -5.68 -18.28
C ARG A 12 15.00 -4.39 -17.73
N THR A 13 14.77 -4.11 -16.45
CA THR A 13 15.25 -2.90 -15.76
C THR A 13 16.78 -2.95 -15.61
N LEU A 14 17.48 -2.07 -16.32
CA LEU A 14 18.93 -1.86 -16.21
C LEU A 14 19.27 -0.84 -15.12
N GLY A 15 18.37 0.08 -14.82
CA GLY A 15 18.62 1.18 -13.92
C GLY A 15 17.43 2.09 -13.74
N GLU A 16 17.63 3.16 -12.99
CA GLU A 16 16.60 4.15 -12.65
C GLU A 16 17.19 5.56 -12.73
N VAL A 17 16.35 6.54 -13.05
CA VAL A 17 16.73 7.96 -13.09
C VAL A 17 15.76 8.80 -12.26
N PHE A 18 16.30 9.59 -11.35
CA PHE A 18 15.56 10.50 -10.50
C PHE A 18 15.96 11.93 -10.82
N ILE A 19 14.97 12.83 -10.81
CA ILE A 19 15.20 14.26 -11.06
C ILE A 19 14.64 15.04 -9.88
N ALA A 20 15.46 15.94 -9.34
CA ALA A 20 15.04 16.94 -8.37
C ALA A 20 15.30 18.33 -8.94
N VAL A 21 14.31 19.21 -8.85
CA VAL A 21 14.43 20.60 -9.25
C VAL A 21 14.16 21.50 -8.05
N ARG A 22 15.08 22.40 -7.76
CA ARG A 22 14.96 23.38 -6.68
C ARG A 22 15.68 24.68 -7.03
N GLU A 23 15.01 25.82 -6.88
CA GLU A 23 15.62 27.16 -7.02
C GLU A 23 16.40 27.35 -8.34
N GLY A 24 15.86 26.83 -9.45
CA GLY A 24 16.50 26.89 -10.77
C GLY A 24 17.63 25.88 -10.99
N VAL A 25 17.97 25.08 -9.97
CA VAL A 25 18.94 23.98 -10.07
C VAL A 25 18.20 22.68 -10.34
N LEU A 26 18.65 21.96 -11.36
CA LEU A 26 18.22 20.61 -11.68
C LEU A 26 19.34 19.63 -11.32
N ILE A 27 19.00 18.63 -10.52
CA ILE A 27 19.85 17.49 -10.22
C ILE A 27 19.20 16.26 -10.84
N ALA A 28 19.88 15.64 -11.79
CA ALA A 28 19.51 14.35 -12.34
C ALA A 28 20.48 13.29 -11.81
N GLU A 29 19.94 12.28 -11.14
CA GLU A 29 20.70 11.17 -10.58
C GLU A 29 20.27 9.87 -11.27
N ALA A 30 21.21 9.18 -11.91
CA ALA A 30 20.96 7.91 -12.58
C ALA A 30 21.73 6.79 -11.90
N HIS A 31 21.05 5.68 -11.66
CA HIS A 31 21.58 4.45 -11.07
C HIS A 31 21.59 3.37 -12.14
N LEU A 32 22.76 2.83 -12.48
CA LEU A 32 22.90 1.73 -13.44
C LEU A 32 23.38 0.47 -12.72
N LEU A 33 22.71 -0.66 -12.97
CA LEU A 33 23.06 -1.94 -12.38
C LEU A 33 24.26 -2.54 -13.10
N ARG A 34 25.42 -2.60 -12.43
CA ARG A 34 26.60 -3.33 -12.94
C ARG A 34 26.46 -4.84 -12.77
N ALA A 35 25.88 -5.25 -11.66
CA ALA A 35 25.56 -6.63 -11.34
C ALA A 35 24.37 -6.65 -10.38
N ILE A 36 23.67 -7.78 -10.30
CA ILE A 36 22.51 -7.92 -9.42
C ILE A 36 22.62 -9.14 -8.49
N ASP A 37 22.63 -8.89 -7.18
CA ASP A 37 22.30 -9.89 -6.16
C ASP A 37 20.80 -9.81 -5.86
N ALA A 38 20.01 -10.49 -6.68
CA ALA A 38 18.56 -10.51 -6.53
C ALA A 38 18.13 -11.09 -5.17
N ALA A 39 18.87 -12.07 -4.63
CA ALA A 39 18.53 -12.68 -3.35
C ALA A 39 18.79 -11.71 -2.19
N GLY A 40 19.96 -11.05 -2.19
CA GLY A 40 20.30 -10.01 -1.21
C GLY A 40 19.31 -8.84 -1.25
N MET A 41 19.04 -8.31 -2.45
CA MET A 41 18.09 -7.22 -2.67
C MET A 41 16.70 -7.54 -2.10
N LEU A 42 16.14 -8.70 -2.45
CA LEU A 42 14.82 -9.12 -1.97
C LEU A 42 14.78 -9.25 -0.43
N ARG A 43 15.86 -9.74 0.20
CA ARG A 43 15.95 -9.83 1.67
C ARG A 43 16.01 -8.46 2.33
N VAL A 44 16.81 -7.53 1.80
CA VAL A 44 16.96 -6.17 2.33
C VAL A 44 15.66 -5.38 2.22
N LEU A 45 14.95 -5.52 1.09
CA LEU A 45 13.64 -4.92 0.87
C LEU A 45 12.51 -5.60 1.66
N ARG A 46 12.82 -6.67 2.40
CA ARG A 46 11.87 -7.44 3.22
C ARG A 46 10.64 -7.90 2.42
N VAL A 47 10.86 -8.32 1.17
CA VAL A 47 9.75 -8.82 0.36
C VAL A 47 9.19 -10.13 0.95
N PRO A 48 7.92 -10.47 0.66
CA PRO A 48 7.32 -11.79 0.93
C PRO A 48 8.24 -13.01 0.66
N LYS A 49 8.21 -14.06 1.51
CA LYS A 49 9.06 -15.27 1.31
C LYS A 49 8.71 -16.00 0.03
N GLU A 50 7.48 -15.89 -0.46
CA GLU A 50 7.13 -16.44 -1.79
C GLU A 50 8.16 -16.00 -2.86
N LYS A 51 8.64 -14.74 -2.77
CA LYS A 51 9.62 -14.17 -3.69
C LYS A 51 11.05 -14.59 -3.37
N LEU A 52 11.31 -15.10 -2.17
CA LEU A 52 12.60 -15.63 -1.72
C LEU A 52 12.78 -17.12 -2.01
N THR A 53 11.78 -17.80 -2.60
CA THR A 53 11.95 -19.15 -3.13
C THR A 53 12.97 -19.16 -4.28
N PRO A 54 13.62 -20.29 -4.61
CA PRO A 54 14.52 -20.35 -5.76
C PRO A 54 13.86 -19.90 -7.07
N GLU A 55 12.59 -20.25 -7.28
CA GLU A 55 11.79 -19.80 -8.44
C GLU A 55 11.50 -18.30 -8.38
N GLY A 56 11.15 -17.77 -7.19
CA GLY A 56 10.91 -16.35 -6.95
C GLY A 56 12.16 -15.49 -7.18
N ILE A 57 13.33 -15.93 -6.68
CA ILE A 57 14.62 -15.24 -6.88
C ILE A 57 15.00 -15.26 -8.35
N ARG A 58 14.85 -16.41 -9.04
CA ARG A 58 15.07 -16.48 -10.50
C ARG A 58 14.14 -15.53 -11.24
N SER A 59 12.84 -15.57 -10.94
CA SER A 59 11.85 -14.68 -11.55
C SER A 59 12.19 -13.20 -11.34
N ALA A 60 12.62 -12.82 -10.13
CA ALA A 60 13.06 -11.46 -9.85
C ALA A 60 14.31 -11.10 -10.66
N ARG A 61 15.32 -11.97 -10.70
CA ARG A 61 16.56 -11.76 -11.49
C ARG A 61 16.25 -11.55 -12.98
N HIS A 62 15.27 -12.27 -13.53
CA HIS A 62 14.86 -12.10 -14.93
C HIS A 62 14.26 -10.73 -15.24
N ARG A 63 13.77 -9.97 -14.24
CA ARG A 63 13.23 -8.62 -14.45
C ARG A 63 14.31 -7.54 -14.61
N PHE A 64 15.52 -7.81 -14.16
CA PHE A 64 16.61 -6.82 -14.19
C PHE A 64 17.66 -7.20 -15.22
N ALA A 65 18.17 -6.22 -15.94
CA ALA A 65 19.41 -6.34 -16.70
C ALA A 65 20.58 -5.86 -15.85
N ALA A 66 21.80 -6.12 -16.31
CA ALA A 66 23.00 -5.58 -15.71
C ALA A 66 24.04 -5.31 -16.81
N LEU A 67 24.98 -4.39 -16.55
CA LEU A 67 26.20 -4.21 -17.33
C LEU A 67 27.24 -5.26 -16.92
N ASP A 68 26.84 -6.54 -16.93
CA ASP A 68 27.61 -7.67 -16.41
C ASP A 68 28.71 -8.16 -17.37
N ASP A 69 29.38 -7.21 -18.02
CA ASP A 69 30.57 -7.45 -18.82
C ASP A 69 31.83 -7.15 -17.99
N PRO A 70 32.64 -8.17 -17.63
CA PRO A 70 33.86 -7.97 -16.86
C PRO A 70 34.93 -7.15 -17.60
N THR A 71 34.80 -6.98 -18.93
CA THR A 71 35.70 -6.14 -19.73
C THR A 71 35.36 -4.65 -19.64
N LEU A 72 34.14 -4.30 -19.20
CA LEU A 72 33.74 -2.92 -18.97
C LEU A 72 34.31 -2.39 -17.65
N ALA A 73 35.36 -1.59 -17.75
CA ALA A 73 35.88 -0.79 -16.65
C ALA A 73 34.87 0.28 -16.22
N ALA A 74 34.80 0.58 -14.92
CA ALA A 74 33.85 1.56 -14.39
C ALA A 74 34.09 2.97 -14.97
N GLU A 75 35.36 3.33 -15.16
CA GLU A 75 35.83 4.58 -15.74
C GLU A 75 35.38 4.72 -17.20
N ALA A 76 35.37 3.62 -17.96
CA ALA A 76 34.89 3.61 -19.34
C ALA A 76 33.37 3.86 -19.38
N ILE A 77 32.61 3.23 -18.48
CA ILE A 77 31.15 3.45 -18.36
C ILE A 77 30.87 4.92 -18.00
N GLN A 78 31.57 5.46 -17.01
CA GLN A 78 31.44 6.86 -16.60
C GLN A 78 31.78 7.83 -17.75
N SER A 79 32.87 7.58 -18.47
CA SER A 79 33.28 8.43 -19.60
C SER A 79 32.26 8.41 -20.73
N ALA A 80 31.77 7.22 -21.09
CA ALA A 80 30.73 7.07 -22.12
C ALA A 80 29.42 7.74 -21.69
N ALA A 81 29.03 7.63 -20.41
CA ALA A 81 27.86 8.32 -19.88
C ALA A 81 28.02 9.84 -19.93
N HIS A 82 29.18 10.38 -19.54
CA HIS A 82 29.46 11.82 -19.63
C HIS A 82 29.41 12.31 -21.08
N GLU A 83 30.08 11.63 -22.01
CA GLU A 83 30.08 12.00 -23.42
C GLU A 83 28.66 12.00 -23.99
N ALA A 84 27.87 10.94 -23.73
CA ALA A 84 26.50 10.84 -24.18
C ALA A 84 25.60 11.95 -23.59
N ILE A 85 25.69 12.20 -22.28
CA ILE A 85 24.90 13.23 -21.61
C ILE A 85 25.27 14.63 -22.14
N SER A 86 26.57 14.93 -22.24
CA SER A 86 27.05 16.20 -22.79
C SER A 86 26.63 16.40 -24.24
N GLY A 87 26.70 15.35 -25.06
CA GLY A 87 26.26 15.40 -26.46
C GLY A 87 24.76 15.66 -26.59
N VAL A 88 23.93 14.98 -25.78
CA VAL A 88 22.47 15.16 -25.81
C VAL A 88 22.04 16.52 -25.27
N LEU A 89 22.64 16.98 -24.18
CA LEU A 89 22.27 18.25 -23.55
C LEU A 89 22.90 19.46 -24.25
N GLY A 90 23.91 19.25 -25.10
CA GLY A 90 24.71 20.34 -25.67
C GLY A 90 25.50 21.11 -24.60
N LEU A 91 25.86 20.44 -23.50
CA LEU A 91 26.54 21.06 -22.36
C LEU A 91 27.99 20.58 -22.25
N ALA A 92 28.91 21.52 -22.08
CA ALA A 92 30.30 21.22 -21.77
C ALA A 92 30.41 20.78 -20.29
N PRO A 93 30.97 19.60 -20.00
CA PRO A 93 31.11 19.12 -18.63
C PRO A 93 32.16 19.96 -17.89
N VAL A 94 31.85 20.34 -16.65
CA VAL A 94 32.80 21.03 -15.77
C VAL A 94 33.20 20.06 -14.65
N ALA A 95 34.46 19.68 -14.62
CA ALA A 95 34.98 18.83 -13.55
C ALA A 95 35.06 19.63 -12.25
N VAL A 96 34.35 19.17 -11.22
CA VAL A 96 34.40 19.75 -9.87
C VAL A 96 35.18 18.81 -8.97
N ALA A 97 36.29 19.27 -8.40
CA ALA A 97 37.07 18.47 -7.45
C ALA A 97 36.21 18.13 -6.21
N PRO A 98 36.34 16.94 -5.60
CA PRO A 98 35.60 16.61 -4.37
C PRO A 98 35.82 17.60 -3.22
N ALA A 99 37.00 18.23 -3.15
CA ALA A 99 37.31 19.28 -2.18
C ALA A 99 36.55 20.60 -2.41
N ALA A 100 35.96 20.78 -3.60
CA ALA A 100 35.10 21.90 -3.95
C ALA A 100 33.61 21.58 -3.79
N TRP A 101 33.25 20.35 -3.44
CA TRP A 101 31.89 20.07 -2.99
C TRP A 101 31.69 20.79 -1.65
N PRO A 102 30.59 21.55 -1.48
CA PRO A 102 30.24 22.02 -0.16
C PRO A 102 30.19 20.81 0.76
N ALA A 103 30.87 20.88 1.92
CA ALA A 103 30.68 19.87 2.95
C ALA A 103 29.17 19.73 3.15
N PRO A 104 28.61 18.50 3.26
CA PRO A 104 27.19 18.32 3.47
C PRO A 104 26.82 19.03 4.78
N THR A 105 26.37 20.27 4.68
CA THR A 105 25.63 20.94 5.72
C THR A 105 24.43 20.05 5.89
N ARG A 106 24.25 19.50 7.11
CA ARG A 106 22.96 18.90 7.47
C ARG A 106 21.91 19.86 6.93
N ALA A 107 21.05 19.38 6.04
CA ALA A 107 19.85 20.11 5.69
C ALA A 107 19.14 20.34 7.00
N GLY A 108 19.32 21.51 7.59
CA GLY A 108 18.59 21.93 8.75
C GLY A 108 17.13 21.75 8.37
N THR A 109 16.38 21.03 9.19
CA THR A 109 14.95 21.29 9.22
C THR A 109 14.80 22.79 9.36
N ASP A 110 14.01 23.45 8.51
CA ASP A 110 13.80 24.92 8.52
C ASP A 110 13.35 25.48 9.91
N ALA A 111 13.15 24.62 10.90
CA ALA A 111 13.02 24.95 12.32
C ALA A 111 14.30 25.50 13.00
N ASP A 112 15.49 25.37 12.41
CA ASP A 112 16.77 25.71 13.07
C ASP A 112 17.34 27.11 12.71
N ARG A 113 16.55 28.01 12.09
CA ARG A 113 16.91 29.44 12.05
C ARG A 113 16.62 30.11 13.39
N GLY A 114 17.39 29.75 14.41
CA GLY A 114 17.64 30.64 15.56
C GLY A 114 18.52 31.83 15.13
N PRO A 115 18.53 32.94 15.89
CA PRO A 115 19.37 34.10 15.57
C PRO A 115 20.86 33.74 15.68
N PRO A 116 21.75 34.41 14.94
CA PRO A 116 23.13 33.98 14.80
C PRO A 116 23.89 34.11 16.11
N GLY A 117 24.32 32.98 16.67
CA GLY A 117 25.20 32.90 17.83
C GLY A 117 26.14 31.69 17.71
N ASP A 118 27.42 31.99 17.53
CA ASP A 118 28.63 31.18 17.74
C ASP A 118 28.60 29.68 17.44
N VAL A 119 29.04 29.32 16.22
CA VAL A 119 29.45 27.95 15.88
C VAL A 119 30.94 27.79 16.11
N GLY A 120 31.30 27.29 17.29
CA GLY A 120 32.63 26.75 17.57
C GLY A 120 32.74 25.27 17.18
N GLY A 121 33.79 24.91 16.44
CA GLY A 121 34.34 23.55 16.41
C GLY A 121 34.07 22.72 15.16
N ASN A 122 34.95 22.83 14.17
CA ASN A 122 35.07 21.94 13.01
C ASN A 122 35.64 20.57 13.39
N ALA A 123 34.94 19.47 13.08
CA ALA A 123 35.55 18.15 12.92
C ALA A 123 34.88 17.40 11.75
N PRO A 124 35.62 16.97 10.71
CA PRO A 124 35.06 16.28 9.56
C PRO A 124 34.64 14.86 9.94
N THR A 125 33.37 14.52 9.77
CA THR A 125 32.88 13.15 9.98
C THR A 125 33.30 12.28 8.80
N ARG A 126 34.34 11.46 9.01
CA ARG A 126 34.77 10.39 8.09
C ARG A 126 33.61 9.37 7.97
N ILE A 127 33.01 9.22 6.79
CA ILE A 127 32.21 8.04 6.47
C ILE A 127 33.17 6.86 6.42
N THR A 128 33.32 6.14 7.52
CA THR A 128 34.07 4.88 7.54
C THR A 128 33.15 3.77 7.05
N HIS A 129 33.53 3.11 5.96
CA HIS A 129 32.98 1.81 5.59
C HIS A 129 33.37 0.79 6.66
N ARG A 130 32.65 0.77 7.78
CA ARG A 130 32.63 -0.36 8.69
C ARG A 130 31.58 -1.34 8.16
N PRO A 131 31.91 -2.63 7.91
CA PRO A 131 30.86 -3.62 7.67
C PRO A 131 29.93 -3.60 8.88
N PRO A 132 28.60 -3.56 8.69
CA PRO A 132 27.69 -3.37 9.80
C PRO A 132 27.92 -4.49 10.80
N ALA A 133 28.34 -4.14 12.02
CA ALA A 133 28.15 -5.00 13.16
C ALA A 133 26.66 -5.38 13.17
N VAL A 134 26.37 -6.67 13.38
CA VAL A 134 25.00 -7.23 13.42
C VAL A 134 24.07 -6.19 14.02
N PRO A 135 23.14 -5.63 13.23
CA PRO A 135 22.47 -4.41 13.64
C PRO A 135 21.63 -4.73 14.87
N ALA A 136 22.00 -4.13 16.02
CA ALA A 136 21.01 -3.74 17.00
C ALA A 136 19.91 -3.04 16.22
N ALA A 137 18.68 -3.55 16.36
CA ALA A 137 17.52 -3.22 15.55
C ALA A 137 17.60 -1.80 14.99
N ALA A 138 17.85 -1.68 13.68
CA ALA A 138 17.85 -0.41 12.99
C ALA A 138 16.59 0.35 13.44
N PRO A 139 16.70 1.60 13.91
CA PRO A 139 15.53 2.35 14.32
C PRO A 139 14.61 2.36 13.11
N ALA A 140 13.44 1.72 13.26
CA ALA A 140 12.37 1.87 12.30
C ALA A 140 12.25 3.37 12.02
N ILE A 141 12.14 3.75 10.74
CA ILE A 141 11.80 5.13 10.34
C ILE A 141 10.75 5.59 11.34
N ASN A 142 11.15 6.54 12.18
CA ASN A 142 10.48 6.85 13.43
C ASN A 142 9.07 7.29 13.03
N ARG A 143 8.10 6.37 13.12
CA ARG A 143 6.69 6.74 13.15
C ARG A 143 6.56 7.46 14.48
N ALA A 144 6.80 8.77 14.46
CA ALA A 144 6.12 9.69 15.36
C ALA A 144 4.69 9.16 15.49
N GLU A 145 4.20 9.02 16.72
CA GLU A 145 3.07 8.17 17.10
C GLU A 145 2.08 7.86 15.97
N PRO A 146 1.75 6.57 15.71
CA PRO A 146 0.97 6.18 14.56
C PRO A 146 -0.24 7.11 14.39
N HIS A 147 -0.34 7.78 13.24
CA HIS A 147 -1.48 8.64 12.95
C HIS A 147 -2.77 7.83 13.18
N GLU A 148 -3.73 8.40 13.91
CA GLU A 148 -4.95 7.67 14.32
C GLU A 148 -5.71 7.09 13.12
N LEU A 149 -5.60 7.74 11.95
CA LEU A 149 -6.28 7.35 10.73
C LEU A 149 -5.24 7.20 9.60
N GLU A 150 -4.95 5.97 9.18
CA GLU A 150 -4.03 5.68 8.05
C GLU A 150 -4.71 5.08 6.80
N GLY A 151 -4.54 5.69 5.63
CA GLY A 151 -5.12 5.22 4.37
C GLY A 151 -4.05 4.91 3.33
N PHE A 152 -4.45 4.27 2.25
CA PHE A 152 -3.63 4.22 1.04
C PHE A 152 -4.49 4.28 -0.22
N VAL A 153 -3.89 4.73 -1.32
CA VAL A 153 -4.46 4.76 -2.66
C VAL A 153 -3.40 4.25 -3.64
N LYS A 154 -3.73 3.22 -4.42
CA LYS A 154 -2.91 2.82 -5.57
C LYS A 154 -3.20 3.71 -6.78
N ALA A 155 -2.13 4.29 -7.32
CA ALA A 155 -2.09 5.09 -8.54
C ALA A 155 -1.16 4.43 -9.57
N GLY A 156 -1.07 4.99 -10.78
CA GLY A 156 -0.24 4.43 -11.86
C GLY A 156 1.26 4.49 -11.58
N GLY A 157 1.71 5.52 -10.84
CA GLY A 157 3.11 5.78 -10.51
C GLY A 157 3.57 5.21 -9.18
N GLY A 158 2.67 4.60 -8.40
CA GLY A 158 2.98 4.06 -7.07
C GLY A 158 1.79 4.06 -6.12
N VAL A 159 2.07 3.99 -4.83
CA VAL A 159 1.11 3.95 -3.73
C VAL A 159 1.23 5.22 -2.88
N LEU A 160 0.14 5.98 -2.83
CA LEU A 160 -0.03 7.09 -1.90
C LEU A 160 -0.47 6.53 -0.55
N TYR A 161 0.27 6.83 0.50
CA TYR A 161 -0.11 6.59 1.89
C TYR A 161 -0.48 7.92 2.55
N GLY A 162 -1.50 7.90 3.39
CA GLY A 162 -1.97 9.07 4.11
C GLY A 162 -2.15 8.78 5.59
N GLY A 163 -1.79 9.74 6.43
CA GLY A 163 -2.06 9.74 7.86
C GLY A 163 -2.78 11.03 8.25
N LEU A 164 -3.92 10.93 8.94
CA LEU A 164 -4.64 12.08 9.47
C LEU A 164 -4.79 11.92 10.99
N ARG A 165 -4.45 13.00 11.70
CA ARG A 165 -4.68 13.12 13.14
C ARG A 165 -5.58 14.33 13.39
N PRO A 166 -6.80 14.12 13.90
CA PRO A 166 -7.64 15.23 14.36
C PRO A 166 -7.03 15.89 15.60
N ASP A 167 -7.46 17.11 15.88
CA ASP A 167 -7.19 17.76 17.17
C ASP A 167 -7.91 17.04 18.32
N PRO A 168 -7.60 17.35 19.60
CA PRO A 168 -8.28 16.72 20.74
C PRO A 168 -9.81 16.91 20.75
N SER A 169 -10.34 17.99 20.15
CA SER A 169 -11.79 18.18 20.01
C SER A 169 -12.40 17.31 18.90
N GLY A 170 -11.56 16.79 17.99
CA GLY A 170 -11.95 15.95 16.89
C GLY A 170 -12.65 16.68 15.75
N ARG A 171 -12.47 18.00 15.65
CA ARG A 171 -13.18 18.88 14.69
C ARG A 171 -12.27 19.42 13.61
N THR A 172 -10.98 19.61 13.91
CA THR A 172 -9.99 20.15 12.97
C THR A 172 -8.88 19.14 12.73
N ILE A 173 -8.12 19.35 11.67
CA ILE A 173 -6.93 18.56 11.35
C ILE A 173 -5.77 19.13 12.16
N GLU A 174 -5.21 18.34 13.06
CA GLU A 174 -3.95 18.70 13.73
C GLU A 174 -2.75 18.39 12.83
N SER A 175 -2.77 17.23 12.16
CA SER A 175 -1.77 16.88 11.16
C SER A 175 -2.33 16.01 10.05
N LEU A 176 -1.87 16.28 8.82
CA LEU A 176 -2.06 15.45 7.64
C LEU A 176 -0.69 15.14 7.05
N VAL A 177 -0.35 13.86 6.89
CA VAL A 177 0.87 13.42 6.23
C VAL A 177 0.51 12.61 5.00
N VAL A 178 1.17 12.88 3.88
CA VAL A 178 1.09 12.09 2.66
C VAL A 178 2.50 11.67 2.27
N HIS A 179 2.70 10.39 1.95
CA HIS A 179 4.00 9.85 1.55
C HIS A 179 3.80 8.63 0.63
N GLY A 180 4.87 8.13 0.00
CA GLY A 180 4.78 6.96 -0.86
C GLY A 180 5.97 6.79 -1.79
N ASP A 181 5.93 5.75 -2.59
CA ASP A 181 6.77 5.54 -3.78
C ASP A 181 6.22 6.38 -4.95
N ILE A 182 6.23 7.70 -4.79
CA ILE A 182 5.59 8.66 -5.71
C ILE A 182 6.57 9.75 -6.13
N GLN A 183 6.33 10.35 -7.31
CA GLN A 183 7.16 11.40 -7.87
C GLN A 183 6.35 12.65 -8.14
N PHE A 184 6.84 13.80 -7.66
CA PHE A 184 6.14 15.07 -7.78
C PHE A 184 7.10 16.26 -7.76
N HIS A 185 6.64 17.38 -8.30
CA HIS A 185 7.29 18.67 -8.22
C HIS A 185 6.27 19.73 -7.78
N PRO A 186 6.62 20.69 -6.91
CA PRO A 186 7.94 20.95 -6.32
C PRO A 186 8.28 20.09 -5.09
N HIS A 187 9.57 20.03 -4.71
CA HIS A 187 10.11 19.27 -3.55
C HIS A 187 9.40 19.59 -2.21
N GLY A 188 8.77 20.77 -2.07
CA GLY A 188 8.01 21.16 -0.88
C GLY A 188 6.53 20.78 -0.86
N LEU A 189 5.98 20.27 -1.97
CA LEU A 189 4.52 20.17 -2.18
C LEU A 189 3.77 19.50 -1.02
N LEU A 190 4.20 18.31 -0.58
CA LEU A 190 3.49 17.54 0.45
C LEU A 190 3.64 18.16 1.85
N ARG A 191 4.78 18.79 2.14
CA ARG A 191 4.99 19.54 3.39
C ARG A 191 4.10 20.78 3.41
N ASP A 192 4.06 21.52 2.31
CA ASP A 192 3.24 22.73 2.18
C ASP A 192 1.75 22.37 2.22
N LEU A 193 1.36 21.22 1.66
CA LEU A 193 0.02 20.65 1.82
C LEU A 193 -0.27 20.35 3.30
N SER A 194 0.65 19.68 4.01
CA SER A 194 0.50 19.39 5.45
C SER A 194 0.23 20.68 6.25
N ALA A 195 1.06 21.71 6.03
CA ALA A 195 0.92 23.01 6.67
C ALA A 195 -0.39 23.71 6.30
N ALA A 196 -0.81 23.65 5.03
CA ALA A 196 -2.04 24.27 4.56
C ALA A 196 -3.31 23.59 5.11
N MET A 197 -3.20 22.34 5.56
CA MET A 197 -4.30 21.54 6.12
C MET A 197 -4.37 21.62 7.65
N ALA A 198 -3.29 22.01 8.33
CA ALA A 198 -3.30 22.18 9.79
C ALA A 198 -4.32 23.24 10.22
N GLY A 199 -5.11 22.94 11.26
CA GLY A 199 -6.19 23.77 11.78
C GLY A 199 -7.47 23.79 10.94
N VAL A 200 -7.49 23.14 9.78
CA VAL A 200 -8.67 23.12 8.90
C VAL A 200 -9.75 22.22 9.47
N ARG A 201 -11.01 22.66 9.44
CA ARG A 201 -12.15 21.83 9.85
C ARG A 201 -12.27 20.60 8.95
N LEU A 202 -12.57 19.45 9.55
CA LEU A 202 -12.66 18.18 8.83
C LEU A 202 -13.69 18.21 7.68
N ASP A 203 -14.80 18.94 7.83
CA ASP A 203 -15.83 19.11 6.81
C ASP A 203 -15.42 20.05 5.65
N ALA A 204 -14.47 20.95 5.89
CA ALA A 204 -13.90 21.86 4.88
C ALA A 204 -12.64 21.31 4.21
N ALA A 205 -12.12 20.17 4.69
CA ALA A 205 -10.81 19.63 4.29
C ALA A 205 -10.71 19.32 2.79
N LEU A 206 -11.76 18.76 2.18
CA LEU A 206 -11.76 18.45 0.74
C LEU A 206 -11.71 19.71 -0.12
N GLU A 207 -12.51 20.73 0.21
CA GLU A 207 -12.50 22.00 -0.52
C GLU A 207 -11.19 22.76 -0.32
N ARG A 208 -10.59 22.66 0.87
CA ARG A 208 -9.25 23.19 1.14
C ARG A 208 -8.19 22.52 0.27
N LEU A 209 -8.22 21.19 0.14
CA LEU A 209 -7.29 20.44 -0.71
C LEU A 209 -7.42 20.86 -2.19
N LYS A 210 -8.65 20.93 -2.71
CA LYS A 210 -8.92 21.41 -4.07
C LYS A 210 -8.38 22.81 -4.30
N THR A 211 -8.66 23.72 -3.37
CA THR A 211 -8.17 25.10 -3.42
C THR A 211 -6.64 25.14 -3.41
N PHE A 212 -5.99 24.36 -2.55
CA PHE A 212 -4.54 24.28 -2.47
C PHE A 212 -3.92 23.82 -3.80
N LEU A 213 -4.46 22.77 -4.43
CA LEU A 213 -3.98 22.26 -5.70
C LEU A 213 -4.26 23.21 -6.88
N ALA A 214 -5.40 23.90 -6.87
CA ALA A 214 -5.76 24.85 -7.92
C ALA A 214 -4.85 26.10 -7.96
N HIS A 215 -4.38 26.56 -6.79
CA HIS A 215 -3.55 27.76 -6.68
C HIS A 215 -2.05 27.48 -6.72
N ARG A 216 -1.65 26.21 -6.87
CA ARG A 216 -0.24 25.81 -6.83
C ARG A 216 0.08 24.93 -8.03
N PRO A 217 0.80 25.47 -9.04
CA PRO A 217 1.33 24.65 -10.12
C PRO A 217 2.13 23.50 -9.53
N CYS A 218 1.74 22.27 -9.87
CA CYS A 218 2.41 21.07 -9.43
C CYS A 218 2.38 20.02 -10.55
N GLU A 219 3.41 19.21 -10.58
CA GLU A 219 3.50 18.06 -11.48
C GLU A 219 3.39 16.81 -10.62
N LEU A 220 2.42 15.95 -10.95
CA LEU A 220 2.15 14.71 -10.25
C LEU A 220 2.41 13.57 -11.23
N LEU A 221 3.54 12.89 -11.10
CA LEU A 221 3.96 11.87 -12.06
C LEU A 221 3.40 10.50 -11.66
N GLY A 222 2.42 10.03 -12.44
CA GLY A 222 1.75 8.75 -12.24
C GLY A 222 0.67 8.75 -11.15
N PHE A 223 0.34 9.91 -10.58
CA PHE A 223 -0.86 10.07 -9.74
C PHE A 223 -1.50 11.44 -10.01
N THR A 224 -2.72 11.64 -9.53
CA THR A 224 -3.51 12.83 -9.85
C THR A 224 -4.02 13.54 -8.59
N ALA A 225 -4.52 14.77 -8.77
CA ALA A 225 -5.27 15.47 -7.72
C ALA A 225 -6.45 14.61 -7.20
N ALA A 226 -7.13 13.88 -8.08
CA ALA A 226 -8.23 12.99 -7.72
C ALA A 226 -7.76 11.83 -6.82
N ASP A 227 -6.52 11.35 -6.95
CA ASP A 227 -5.97 10.33 -6.07
C ASP A 227 -5.71 10.88 -4.65
N LEU A 228 -5.22 12.12 -4.54
CA LEU A 228 -5.08 12.81 -3.25
C LEU A 228 -6.44 13.08 -2.60
N GLU A 229 -7.42 13.53 -3.38
CA GLU A 229 -8.81 13.71 -2.91
C GLU A 229 -9.40 12.40 -2.40
N ARG A 230 -9.23 11.31 -3.16
CA ARG A 230 -9.69 9.98 -2.76
C ARG A 230 -9.02 9.53 -1.46
N LEU A 231 -7.71 9.72 -1.32
CA LEU A 231 -6.99 9.40 -0.09
C LEU A 231 -7.58 10.18 1.09
N LEU A 232 -7.81 11.48 0.94
CA LEU A 232 -8.42 12.31 1.99
C LEU A 232 -9.84 11.87 2.32
N ARG A 233 -10.67 11.51 1.32
CA ARG A 233 -12.02 10.95 1.54
C ARG A 233 -11.97 9.66 2.37
N LEU A 234 -11.03 8.76 2.11
CA LEU A 234 -10.88 7.52 2.88
C LEU A 234 -10.53 7.81 4.35
N LEU A 235 -9.63 8.77 4.60
CA LEU A 235 -9.24 9.18 5.95
C LEU A 235 -10.43 9.81 6.72
N LEU A 236 -11.14 10.74 6.08
CA LEU A 236 -12.31 11.39 6.66
C LEU A 236 -13.47 10.42 6.86
N GLY A 237 -13.74 9.54 5.90
CA GLY A 237 -14.76 8.51 6.01
C GLY A 237 -14.52 7.58 7.19
N ARG A 238 -13.26 7.22 7.46
CA ARG A 238 -12.91 6.45 8.65
C ARG A 238 -13.15 7.25 9.94
N ARG A 239 -12.83 8.55 9.97
CA ARG A 239 -13.15 9.41 11.12
C ARG A 239 -14.66 9.42 11.40
N VAL A 240 -15.48 9.53 10.36
CA VAL A 240 -16.93 9.47 10.48
C VAL A 240 -17.37 8.12 11.08
N LEU A 241 -16.82 7.00 10.59
CA LEU A 241 -17.09 5.68 11.17
C LEU A 241 -16.63 5.59 12.63
N GLN A 242 -15.44 6.10 12.96
CA GLN A 242 -14.92 6.11 14.33
C GLN A 242 -15.91 6.76 15.29
N SER A 243 -16.36 7.98 14.97
CA SER A 243 -17.31 8.73 15.79
C SER A 243 -18.68 8.05 15.85
N ARG A 244 -19.24 7.62 14.72
CA ARG A 244 -20.58 7.00 14.69
C ARG A 244 -20.66 5.65 15.39
N LEU A 245 -19.59 4.87 15.33
CA LEU A 245 -19.53 3.52 15.90
C LEU A 245 -18.96 3.49 17.33
N GLY A 246 -18.54 4.64 17.87
CA GLY A 246 -17.89 4.71 19.19
C GLY A 246 -16.60 3.90 19.26
N LEU A 247 -15.76 3.99 18.22
CA LEU A 247 -14.48 3.29 18.15
C LEU A 247 -13.37 4.11 18.79
N SER A 248 -12.46 3.44 19.50
CA SER A 248 -11.16 4.04 19.85
C SER A 248 -10.33 4.30 18.59
N ALA A 249 -9.28 5.12 18.69
CA ALA A 249 -8.35 5.34 17.57
C ALA A 249 -7.74 4.02 17.07
N ALA A 250 -7.33 3.15 17.99
CA ALA A 250 -6.77 1.83 17.66
C ALA A 250 -7.80 0.92 16.96
N GLU A 251 -9.06 0.96 17.36
CA GLU A 251 -10.15 0.22 16.72
C GLU A 251 -10.47 0.76 15.32
N ALA A 252 -10.54 2.09 15.17
CA ALA A 252 -10.76 2.73 13.87
C ALA A 252 -9.64 2.41 12.88
N GLY A 253 -8.38 2.38 13.34
CA GLY A 253 -7.23 1.97 12.54
C GLY A 253 -7.32 0.56 11.95
N ARG A 254 -8.24 -0.29 12.43
CA ARG A 254 -8.53 -1.61 11.84
C ARG A 254 -9.53 -1.58 10.70
N LEU A 255 -10.19 -0.45 10.45
CA LEU A 255 -11.13 -0.33 9.33
C LEU A 255 -10.39 0.08 8.07
N MET A 256 -10.62 -0.63 6.98
CA MET A 256 -10.17 -0.23 5.64
C MET A 256 -11.42 0.00 4.80
N ILE A 257 -11.50 1.14 4.13
CA ILE A 257 -12.62 1.48 3.25
C ILE A 257 -12.17 1.24 1.82
N HIS A 258 -12.98 0.51 1.06
CA HIS A 258 -12.83 0.35 -0.38
C HIS A 258 -14.03 1.00 -1.05
N ASP A 259 -13.83 2.18 -1.63
CA ASP A 259 -14.84 2.88 -2.41
C ASP A 259 -14.26 3.21 -3.79
N PRO A 260 -14.43 2.33 -4.80
CA PRO A 260 -13.82 2.52 -6.11
C PRO A 260 -14.36 3.77 -6.84
N ALA A 261 -15.61 4.15 -6.59
CA ALA A 261 -16.21 5.36 -7.14
C ALA A 261 -15.82 6.62 -6.34
N GLY A 262 -15.55 6.48 -5.04
CA GLY A 262 -15.12 7.56 -4.18
C GLY A 262 -16.20 8.63 -3.92
N THR A 263 -17.47 8.24 -4.08
CA THR A 263 -18.65 9.10 -3.98
C THR A 263 -19.56 8.73 -2.81
N THR A 264 -19.28 7.65 -2.09
CA THR A 264 -20.21 7.11 -1.09
C THR A 264 -19.75 7.43 0.33
N ASP A 265 -20.65 7.97 1.14
CA ASP A 265 -20.37 8.19 2.56
C ASP A 265 -20.15 6.85 3.28
N ALA A 266 -19.13 6.76 4.12
CA ALA A 266 -18.69 5.49 4.71
C ALA A 266 -19.77 4.80 5.59
N PRO A 267 -20.59 5.52 6.38
CA PRO A 267 -21.77 4.96 7.03
C PRO A 267 -22.82 4.41 6.06
N ALA A 268 -23.00 5.03 4.88
CA ALA A 268 -23.95 4.53 3.90
C ALA A 268 -23.51 3.19 3.30
N LEU A 269 -22.20 2.95 3.19
CA LEU A 269 -21.64 1.64 2.84
C LEU A 269 -22.12 0.56 3.82
N LEU A 270 -22.01 0.80 5.13
CA LEU A 270 -22.47 -0.15 6.15
C LEU A 270 -23.99 -0.36 6.10
N ALA A 271 -24.76 0.70 5.87
CA ALA A 271 -26.21 0.62 5.76
C ALA A 271 -26.69 -0.23 4.57
N ARG A 272 -25.88 -0.30 3.51
CA ARG A 272 -26.16 -1.04 2.27
C ARG A 272 -25.44 -2.39 2.17
N ALA A 273 -24.75 -2.82 3.24
CA ALA A 273 -23.99 -4.06 3.22
C ALA A 273 -24.91 -5.29 3.18
N GLN A 274 -24.83 -6.08 2.10
CA GLN A 274 -25.70 -7.25 1.87
C GLN A 274 -24.96 -8.58 2.02
N ALA A 275 -23.63 -8.58 1.90
CA ALA A 275 -22.79 -9.76 2.02
C ALA A 275 -21.66 -9.56 3.03
N MET A 276 -21.21 -10.65 3.66
CA MET A 276 -20.08 -10.67 4.57
C MET A 276 -19.06 -11.72 4.14
N LEU A 277 -17.81 -11.31 3.91
CA LEU A 277 -16.73 -12.18 3.50
C LEU A 277 -15.75 -12.42 4.65
N VAL A 278 -15.68 -13.65 5.14
CA VAL A 278 -14.76 -14.05 6.22
C VAL A 278 -13.61 -14.92 5.68
N PRO A 279 -12.35 -14.71 6.10
CA PRO A 279 -11.24 -15.47 5.57
C PRO A 279 -11.08 -16.81 6.29
N TYR A 280 -10.75 -17.87 5.55
CA TYR A 280 -10.55 -19.20 6.12
C TYR A 280 -9.45 -19.24 7.18
N CYS A 281 -8.41 -18.41 7.04
CA CYS A 281 -7.28 -18.37 7.95
C CYS A 281 -7.65 -17.90 9.38
N ALA A 282 -8.83 -17.31 9.55
CA ALA A 282 -9.37 -16.94 10.86
C ALA A 282 -10.15 -18.07 11.55
N LYS A 283 -10.52 -19.14 10.84
CA LYS A 283 -11.09 -20.35 11.45
C LYS A 283 -9.94 -21.16 12.05
N PRO A 284 -9.99 -21.63 13.31
CA PRO A 284 -8.90 -22.41 13.90
C PRO A 284 -8.51 -23.66 13.10
N THR A 285 -7.28 -24.15 13.25
CA THR A 285 -6.77 -25.32 12.50
C THR A 285 -7.57 -26.60 12.76
N TRP A 286 -8.14 -26.74 13.96
CA TRP A 286 -9.02 -27.86 14.32
C TRP A 286 -10.42 -27.77 13.68
N CYS A 287 -10.80 -26.64 13.07
CA CYS A 287 -12.13 -26.43 12.54
C CYS A 287 -12.35 -27.22 11.23
N LYS A 288 -13.28 -28.19 11.24
CA LYS A 288 -13.66 -28.96 10.04
C LYS A 288 -14.16 -28.10 8.87
N TRP A 289 -14.65 -26.90 9.17
CA TRP A 289 -15.13 -25.92 8.18
C TRP A 289 -14.04 -24.93 7.75
N ARG A 290 -12.77 -25.12 8.15
CA ARG A 290 -11.68 -24.20 7.79
C ARG A 290 -11.62 -24.01 6.28
N HIS A 291 -11.60 -25.08 5.49
CA HIS A 291 -11.46 -25.01 4.03
C HIS A 291 -12.78 -25.21 3.27
N ARG A 292 -13.91 -24.99 3.93
CA ARG A 292 -15.26 -25.13 3.35
C ARG A 292 -16.01 -23.83 3.54
N ASP A 293 -16.87 -23.50 2.58
CA ASP A 293 -17.81 -22.41 2.81
C ASP A 293 -18.85 -22.82 3.87
N GLY A 294 -19.28 -21.85 4.67
CA GLY A 294 -20.27 -22.01 5.72
C GLY A 294 -19.70 -22.13 7.13
N CYS A 295 -20.63 -22.08 8.08
CA CYS A 295 -20.38 -22.35 9.49
C CYS A 295 -21.67 -22.88 10.14
N PRO A 296 -21.60 -23.95 10.95
CA PRO A 296 -22.73 -24.43 11.74
C PRO A 296 -22.91 -23.64 13.05
N GLU A 297 -22.12 -22.58 13.28
CA GLU A 297 -22.23 -21.70 14.45
C GLU A 297 -22.10 -22.44 15.79
N CYS A 298 -21.18 -23.41 15.88
CA CYS A 298 -20.97 -24.23 17.09
C CYS A 298 -20.49 -23.49 18.35
N GLY A 299 -20.36 -22.16 18.32
CA GLY A 299 -19.94 -21.32 19.44
C GLY A 299 -18.45 -21.35 19.80
N ARG A 300 -17.61 -22.09 19.06
CA ARG A 300 -16.22 -22.37 19.47
C ARG A 300 -15.15 -21.44 18.88
N CYS A 301 -15.49 -20.50 18.00
CA CYS A 301 -14.50 -19.56 17.43
C CYS A 301 -15.13 -18.25 16.94
N ALA A 302 -14.30 -17.23 16.76
CA ALA A 302 -14.71 -15.90 16.31
C ALA A 302 -15.39 -15.87 14.93
N VAL A 303 -15.00 -16.77 14.01
CA VAL A 303 -15.68 -16.87 12.71
C VAL A 303 -17.13 -17.34 12.86
N GLY A 304 -17.42 -18.21 13.83
CA GLY A 304 -18.80 -18.60 14.13
C GLY A 304 -19.65 -17.43 14.60
N GLU A 305 -19.08 -16.53 15.40
CA GLU A 305 -19.73 -15.29 15.82
C GLU A 305 -19.97 -14.34 14.64
N ALA A 306 -19.02 -14.22 13.70
CA ALA A 306 -19.22 -13.42 12.48
C ALA A 306 -20.38 -13.95 11.62
N TYR A 307 -20.46 -15.27 11.42
CA TYR A 307 -21.58 -15.92 10.73
C TYR A 307 -22.92 -15.60 11.40
N ARG A 308 -22.99 -15.77 12.73
CA ARG A 308 -24.19 -15.49 13.50
C ARG A 308 -24.62 -14.02 13.36
N LEU A 309 -23.69 -13.08 13.51
CA LEU A 309 -23.96 -11.63 13.42
C LEU A 309 -24.44 -11.20 12.02
N GLY A 310 -23.84 -11.76 10.97
CA GLY A 310 -24.23 -11.47 9.58
C GLY A 310 -25.58 -12.05 9.22
N ARG A 311 -25.81 -13.33 9.53
CA ARG A 311 -27.11 -13.99 9.26
C ARG A 311 -28.26 -13.38 10.03
N ALA A 312 -28.02 -12.93 11.28
CA ALA A 312 -29.02 -12.22 12.07
C ALA A 312 -29.50 -10.90 11.42
N ARG A 313 -28.79 -10.39 10.40
CA ARG A 313 -29.16 -9.21 9.62
C ARG A 313 -29.54 -9.52 8.17
N GLY A 314 -29.74 -10.79 7.84
CA GLY A 314 -30.10 -11.22 6.49
C GLY A 314 -28.94 -11.20 5.49
N MET A 315 -27.68 -11.04 5.94
CA MET A 315 -26.53 -11.00 5.04
C MET A 315 -26.17 -12.40 4.54
N GLN A 316 -25.71 -12.49 3.29
CA GLN A 316 -25.02 -13.68 2.79
C GLN A 316 -23.60 -13.73 3.36
N VAL A 317 -23.29 -14.70 4.23
CA VAL A 317 -21.96 -14.86 4.82
C VAL A 317 -21.19 -15.97 4.12
N ILE A 318 -20.01 -15.65 3.58
CA ILE A 318 -19.20 -16.55 2.73
C ILE A 318 -17.78 -16.65 3.31
N THR A 319 -17.25 -17.87 3.41
CA THR A 319 -15.85 -18.12 3.76
C THR A 319 -14.98 -18.11 2.50
N ILE A 320 -14.04 -17.17 2.43
CA ILE A 320 -13.02 -17.09 1.38
C ILE A 320 -11.90 -18.09 1.68
N ARG A 321 -11.64 -19.03 0.75
CA ARG A 321 -10.77 -20.20 0.95
C ARG A 321 -9.35 -20.03 0.41
N ASN A 322 -9.19 -19.16 -0.58
CA ASN A 322 -7.95 -18.78 -1.24
C ASN A 322 -8.22 -17.53 -2.10
N PHE A 323 -7.22 -17.10 -2.86
CA PHE A 323 -7.32 -15.90 -3.68
C PHE A 323 -8.24 -16.10 -4.90
N GLU A 324 -8.17 -17.25 -5.55
CA GLU A 324 -8.99 -17.61 -6.71
C GLU A 324 -10.49 -17.70 -6.32
N HIS A 325 -10.78 -18.21 -5.11
CA HIS A 325 -12.12 -18.20 -4.55
C HIS A 325 -12.61 -16.78 -4.26
N LEU A 326 -11.73 -15.86 -3.87
CA LEU A 326 -12.10 -14.45 -3.70
C LEU A 326 -12.50 -13.84 -5.04
N GLU A 327 -11.71 -14.05 -6.10
CA GLU A 327 -11.99 -13.49 -7.42
C GLU A 327 -13.34 -13.98 -7.97
N THR A 328 -13.60 -15.28 -7.86
CA THR A 328 -14.89 -15.87 -8.25
C THR A 328 -16.04 -15.35 -7.38
N THR A 329 -15.87 -15.29 -6.05
CA THR A 329 -16.90 -14.74 -5.15
C THR A 329 -17.22 -13.28 -5.46
N LEU A 330 -16.20 -12.45 -5.71
CA LEU A 330 -16.41 -11.04 -6.06
C LEU A 330 -17.12 -10.88 -7.41
N ALA A 331 -16.83 -11.75 -8.38
CA ALA A 331 -17.56 -11.79 -9.65
C ALA A 331 -19.04 -12.15 -9.44
N ASP A 332 -19.32 -13.18 -8.63
CA ASP A 332 -20.69 -13.60 -8.32
C ASP A 332 -21.48 -12.49 -7.60
N LEU A 333 -20.87 -11.80 -6.63
CA LEU A 333 -21.50 -10.68 -5.92
C LEU A 333 -21.80 -9.49 -6.87
N ARG A 334 -20.89 -9.20 -7.80
CA ARG A 334 -21.07 -8.14 -8.79
C ARG A 334 -22.22 -8.49 -9.73
N ASP A 335 -22.27 -9.72 -10.22
CA ASP A 335 -23.31 -10.21 -11.14
C ASP A 335 -24.67 -10.26 -10.45
N ALA A 336 -24.70 -10.53 -9.13
CA ALA A 336 -25.87 -10.41 -8.27
C ALA A 336 -26.24 -8.95 -7.91
N ARG A 337 -25.46 -7.96 -8.36
CA ARG A 337 -25.62 -6.53 -8.07
C ARG A 337 -25.68 -6.19 -6.58
N VAL A 338 -24.84 -6.85 -5.79
CA VAL A 338 -24.65 -6.50 -4.38
C VAL A 338 -24.14 -5.06 -4.28
N ASP A 339 -24.84 -4.22 -3.51
CA ASP A 339 -24.49 -2.81 -3.37
C ASP A 339 -23.17 -2.60 -2.62
N THR A 340 -22.99 -3.33 -1.53
CA THR A 340 -21.83 -3.22 -0.64
C THR A 340 -21.66 -4.53 0.12
N TYR A 341 -20.44 -4.86 0.51
CA TYR A 341 -20.17 -5.97 1.41
C TYR A 341 -19.27 -5.56 2.58
N LEU A 342 -19.37 -6.31 3.67
CA LEU A 342 -18.41 -6.27 4.77
C LEU A 342 -17.38 -7.38 4.56
N GLY A 343 -16.09 -7.08 4.65
CA GLY A 343 -15.04 -8.09 4.52
C GLY A 343 -14.10 -8.12 5.71
N MET A 344 -13.35 -9.20 5.85
CA MET A 344 -12.20 -9.24 6.75
C MET A 344 -10.98 -9.81 6.04
N CYS A 345 -9.87 -9.08 6.07
CA CYS A 345 -8.59 -9.48 5.49
C CYS A 345 -7.47 -8.66 6.10
N CYS A 346 -6.22 -9.10 6.00
CA CYS A 346 -5.11 -8.28 6.50
C CYS A 346 -4.79 -7.12 5.55
N ARG A 347 -4.25 -6.00 6.08
CA ARG A 347 -3.84 -4.83 5.26
C ARG A 347 -2.88 -5.19 4.12
N HIS A 348 -1.94 -6.10 4.36
CA HIS A 348 -1.00 -6.57 3.33
C HIS A 348 -1.71 -7.27 2.16
N PHE A 349 -2.70 -8.12 2.47
CA PHE A 349 -3.51 -8.78 1.45
C PHE A 349 -4.30 -7.76 0.64
N PHE A 350 -4.98 -6.82 1.31
CA PHE A 350 -5.75 -5.78 0.65
C PHE A 350 -4.87 -4.91 -0.25
N LEU A 351 -3.73 -4.42 0.24
CA LEU A 351 -2.78 -3.64 -0.57
C LEU A 351 -2.27 -4.42 -1.78
N LYS A 352 -1.82 -5.67 -1.60
CA LYS A 352 -1.26 -6.47 -2.71
C LYS A 352 -2.31 -6.80 -3.76
N ARG A 353 -3.53 -7.13 -3.34
CA ARG A 353 -4.62 -7.60 -4.21
C ARG A 353 -5.65 -6.52 -4.54
N GLU A 354 -5.38 -5.25 -4.23
CA GLU A 354 -6.31 -4.13 -4.43
C GLU A 354 -6.89 -4.09 -5.85
N TYR A 355 -6.11 -4.49 -6.87
CA TYR A 355 -6.60 -4.61 -8.25
C TYR A 355 -7.84 -5.50 -8.40
N ALA A 356 -7.95 -6.59 -7.63
CA ALA A 356 -9.09 -7.50 -7.67
C ALA A 356 -10.33 -6.85 -7.03
N PHE A 357 -10.15 -6.13 -5.92
CA PHE A 357 -11.22 -5.36 -5.29
C PHE A 357 -11.71 -4.23 -6.20
N ARG A 358 -10.78 -3.55 -6.87
CA ARG A 358 -11.10 -2.49 -7.84
C ARG A 358 -11.82 -3.03 -9.07
N ALA A 359 -11.34 -4.14 -9.64
CA ALA A 359 -11.95 -4.78 -10.81
C ALA A 359 -13.35 -5.32 -10.50
N ALA A 360 -13.61 -5.76 -9.27
CA ALA A 360 -14.96 -6.13 -8.83
C ALA A 360 -15.93 -4.94 -8.86
N GLY A 361 -15.44 -3.72 -8.59
CA GLY A 361 -16.25 -2.50 -8.61
C GLY A 361 -17.28 -2.40 -7.48
N ILE A 362 -17.26 -3.32 -6.51
CA ILE A 362 -18.20 -3.35 -5.38
C ILE A 362 -17.57 -2.61 -4.21
N PRO A 363 -18.22 -1.55 -3.68
CA PRO A 363 -17.79 -0.92 -2.43
C PRO A 363 -17.75 -1.89 -1.25
N ALA A 364 -16.85 -1.63 -0.30
CA ALA A 364 -16.72 -2.45 0.89
C ALA A 364 -16.21 -1.67 2.11
N VAL A 365 -16.61 -2.13 3.29
CA VAL A 365 -15.88 -1.87 4.53
C VAL A 365 -15.18 -3.15 4.92
N LEU A 366 -13.88 -3.09 5.15
CA LEU A 366 -13.05 -4.22 5.50
C LEU A 366 -12.52 -4.04 6.92
N ILE A 367 -12.45 -5.14 7.67
CA ILE A 367 -11.88 -5.17 9.02
C ILE A 367 -10.57 -5.95 8.98
N ASP A 368 -9.50 -5.30 9.44
CA ASP A 368 -8.18 -5.88 9.53
C ASP A 368 -8.16 -7.04 10.52
N ILE A 369 -7.63 -8.18 10.06
CA ILE A 369 -7.42 -9.36 10.89
C ILE A 369 -6.02 -9.29 11.50
N THR A 370 -5.90 -9.65 12.78
CA THR A 370 -4.63 -9.61 13.52
C THR A 370 -4.07 -10.99 13.76
N GLY A 371 -2.96 -11.06 14.51
CA GLY A 371 -2.27 -12.31 14.77
C GLY A 371 -1.39 -12.71 13.58
N ALA A 372 -0.93 -13.95 13.60
CA ALA A 372 0.02 -14.45 12.63
C ALA A 372 -0.59 -14.47 11.21
N ASN A 373 -0.27 -13.47 10.41
CA ASN A 373 -0.69 -13.43 9.01
C ASN A 373 0.40 -14.01 8.10
N CYS A 374 -0.02 -14.45 6.91
CA CYS A 374 0.86 -15.13 5.98
C CYS A 374 1.97 -14.24 5.41
N TYR A 375 1.85 -12.91 5.51
CA TYR A 375 2.90 -11.99 5.06
C TYR A 375 3.98 -11.81 6.13
N GLU A 376 3.58 -11.62 7.39
CA GLU A 376 4.50 -11.49 8.52
C GLU A 376 5.29 -12.78 8.77
N LEU A 377 4.61 -13.93 8.68
CA LEU A 377 5.28 -15.23 8.77
C LEU A 377 5.99 -15.63 7.47
N GLN A 378 5.72 -14.89 6.40
CA GLN A 378 6.24 -15.14 5.07
C GLN A 378 5.88 -16.60 4.63
N GLN A 379 4.59 -16.93 4.62
CA GLN A 379 4.01 -18.24 4.25
C GLN A 379 2.85 -18.04 3.27
N GLU A 380 3.00 -17.11 2.33
CA GLU A 380 1.97 -16.70 1.39
C GLU A 380 1.54 -17.85 0.47
N GLU A 381 2.48 -18.69 0.03
CA GLU A 381 2.21 -19.87 -0.81
C GLU A 381 1.27 -20.87 -0.13
N LEU A 382 1.51 -21.13 1.17
CA LEU A 382 0.59 -21.95 1.96
C LEU A 382 -0.77 -21.27 2.05
N ALA A 383 -0.82 -19.94 2.14
CA ALA A 383 -2.07 -19.21 2.22
C ALA A 383 -2.87 -19.24 0.91
N TYR A 384 -2.21 -19.11 -0.24
CA TYR A 384 -2.83 -19.18 -1.55
C TYR A 384 -3.27 -20.61 -1.88
N ALA A 385 -2.49 -21.62 -1.49
CA ALA A 385 -2.87 -23.02 -1.64
C ALA A 385 -3.98 -23.48 -0.66
N GLY A 386 -4.47 -22.59 0.22
CA GLY A 386 -5.46 -22.96 1.24
C GLY A 386 -4.90 -23.87 2.33
N ARG A 387 -3.58 -23.88 2.57
CA ARG A 387 -2.86 -24.75 3.51
C ARG A 387 -2.19 -23.98 4.66
N PHE A 388 -2.41 -22.67 4.77
CA PHE A 388 -1.82 -21.86 5.83
C PHE A 388 -2.34 -22.33 7.19
N ALA A 389 -1.40 -22.70 8.07
CA ALA A 389 -1.70 -23.27 9.38
C ALA A 389 -1.71 -22.23 10.50
N ALA A 390 -1.07 -21.08 10.32
CA ALA A 390 -1.15 -20.02 11.32
C ALA A 390 -2.58 -19.47 11.40
N GLN A 391 -2.94 -18.99 12.59
CA GLN A 391 -4.28 -18.55 12.90
C GLN A 391 -4.29 -17.03 12.97
N ALA A 392 -4.95 -16.41 12.00
CA ALA A 392 -5.32 -15.02 12.11
C ALA A 392 -6.52 -14.89 13.05
N GLU A 393 -6.70 -13.72 13.65
CA GLU A 393 -7.75 -13.43 14.61
C GLU A 393 -8.67 -12.35 14.05
N LEU A 394 -9.98 -12.59 14.11
CA LEU A 394 -10.96 -11.55 13.83
C LEU A 394 -11.02 -10.59 15.03
N ASN A 395 -11.07 -9.29 14.75
CA ASN A 395 -11.35 -8.30 15.78
C ASN A 395 -12.85 -8.29 16.12
N LEU A 396 -13.29 -9.19 17.00
CA LEU A 396 -14.69 -9.28 17.42
C LEU A 396 -15.24 -8.00 18.06
N PRO A 397 -14.49 -7.26 18.91
CA PRO A 397 -14.96 -5.97 19.43
C PRO A 397 -15.34 -4.98 18.31
N VAL A 398 -14.46 -4.78 17.33
CA VAL A 398 -14.72 -3.90 16.17
C VAL A 398 -15.88 -4.45 15.35
N LEU A 399 -15.88 -5.75 15.06
CA LEU A 399 -16.95 -6.39 14.29
C LEU A 399 -18.32 -6.16 14.94
N ARG A 400 -18.47 -6.34 16.25
CA ARG A 400 -19.76 -6.12 16.93
C ARG A 400 -20.24 -4.68 16.79
N LYS A 401 -19.35 -3.70 16.96
CA LYS A 401 -19.66 -2.27 16.79
C LYS A 401 -20.06 -1.96 15.34
N VAL A 402 -19.32 -2.46 14.36
CA VAL A 402 -19.65 -2.31 12.93
C VAL A 402 -21.01 -2.92 12.62
N MET A 403 -21.24 -4.16 13.07
CA MET A 403 -22.52 -4.85 12.85
C MET A 403 -23.68 -4.10 13.50
N ALA A 404 -23.50 -3.45 14.65
CA ALA A 404 -24.55 -2.63 15.27
C ALA A 404 -25.10 -1.53 14.33
N ALA A 405 -24.29 -1.03 13.40
CA ALA A 405 -24.71 -0.05 12.39
C ALA A 405 -25.23 -0.66 11.08
N VAL A 406 -25.11 -1.97 10.88
CA VAL A 406 -25.71 -2.67 9.73
C VAL A 406 -27.18 -2.95 10.06
N PRO A 407 -28.14 -2.43 9.26
CA PRO A 407 -29.56 -2.67 9.47
C PRO A 407 -29.90 -4.16 9.41
N ALA A 408 -30.94 -4.56 10.14
CA ALA A 408 -31.57 -5.84 9.87
C ALA A 408 -32.31 -5.73 8.54
N CYS A 409 -31.81 -6.39 7.49
CA CYS A 409 -32.61 -6.57 6.28
C CYS A 409 -33.61 -7.72 6.49
N GLY A 410 -34.70 -7.70 5.72
CA GLY A 410 -35.63 -8.83 5.58
C GLY A 410 -34.92 -10.11 5.10
N PRO A 411 -35.65 -11.22 4.88
CA PRO A 411 -35.05 -12.54 4.66
C PRO A 411 -33.95 -12.49 3.58
N PRO A 412 -32.87 -13.28 3.76
CA PRO A 412 -31.70 -13.22 2.88
C PRO A 412 -32.13 -13.34 1.43
N ILE A 413 -31.49 -12.56 0.54
CA ILE A 413 -31.65 -12.71 -0.90
C ILE A 413 -31.47 -14.19 -1.19
N ALA A 414 -32.57 -14.88 -1.52
CA ALA A 414 -32.54 -16.30 -1.79
C ALA A 414 -31.46 -16.52 -2.85
N ALA A 415 -30.49 -17.38 -2.55
CA ALA A 415 -29.38 -17.71 -3.44
C ALA A 415 -29.95 -18.05 -4.81
N ARG A 416 -29.98 -17.07 -5.72
CA ARG A 416 -30.41 -17.26 -7.10
C ARG A 416 -29.26 -17.98 -7.77
N ARG A 417 -29.36 -19.31 -7.73
CA ARG A 417 -28.42 -20.34 -8.19
C ARG A 417 -27.16 -20.45 -7.34
N ALA A 418 -26.94 -21.66 -6.82
CA ALA A 418 -25.63 -22.10 -6.39
C ALA A 418 -24.61 -21.90 -7.53
N PRO A 419 -23.38 -21.46 -7.26
CA PRO A 419 -22.34 -21.44 -8.27
C PRO A 419 -22.17 -22.86 -8.82
N ARG A 420 -22.21 -22.99 -10.15
CA ARG A 420 -21.84 -24.25 -10.82
C ARG A 420 -20.35 -24.48 -10.57
N SER A 421 -20.02 -25.13 -9.46
CA SER A 421 -18.70 -25.68 -9.22
C SER A 421 -18.48 -26.85 -10.18
N THR A 422 -17.91 -26.59 -11.35
CA THR A 422 -17.37 -27.63 -12.24
C THR A 422 -15.83 -27.64 -12.20
N VAL A 423 -15.24 -27.42 -11.03
CA VAL A 423 -13.81 -27.74 -10.83
C VAL A 423 -13.75 -29.04 -10.03
N PRO A 424 -13.31 -30.16 -10.63
CA PRO A 424 -13.10 -31.40 -9.89
C PRO A 424 -11.90 -31.25 -8.96
N ASP A 425 -12.04 -31.76 -7.73
CA ASP A 425 -10.95 -31.93 -6.77
C ASP A 425 -9.93 -32.93 -7.35
N GLY A 426 -8.88 -32.40 -7.98
CA GLY A 426 -7.74 -33.16 -8.51
C GLY A 426 -6.54 -32.25 -8.76
N PRO A 427 -5.29 -32.75 -8.65
CA PRO A 427 -4.11 -31.91 -8.72
C PRO A 427 -3.91 -31.48 -10.18
N THR A 428 -4.25 -30.25 -10.51
CA THR A 428 -4.07 -29.72 -11.87
C THR A 428 -2.82 -28.86 -11.96
N SER A 429 -1.99 -29.32 -12.90
CA SER A 429 -0.75 -28.77 -13.42
C SER A 429 -0.78 -27.26 -13.65
N LYS A 430 0.38 -26.62 -13.42
CA LYS A 430 0.69 -25.25 -13.82
C LYS A 430 0.42 -25.09 -15.33
N LEU A 431 -0.48 -24.19 -15.70
CA LEU A 431 -0.58 -23.63 -17.05
C LEU A 431 -0.64 -22.10 -16.91
N GLN A 432 0.42 -21.46 -17.40
CA GLN A 432 0.59 -20.02 -17.51
C GLN A 432 -0.32 -19.48 -18.62
N PRO A 433 -0.82 -18.23 -18.54
CA PRO A 433 -1.39 -17.58 -19.71
C PRO A 433 -0.26 -17.10 -20.62
N GLU A 434 -0.20 -17.68 -21.83
CA GLU A 434 0.53 -17.12 -22.96
C GLU A 434 -0.07 -15.75 -23.30
N MET A 435 0.77 -14.72 -23.24
CA MET A 435 0.49 -13.42 -23.84
C MET A 435 0.61 -13.57 -25.36
N THR A 436 -0.52 -13.79 -26.04
CA THR A 436 -0.57 -13.63 -27.49
C THR A 436 -0.50 -12.15 -27.84
N ASP A 437 0.66 -11.81 -28.39
CA ASP A 437 0.97 -10.68 -29.24
C ASP A 437 -0.11 -10.47 -30.32
N ARG A 438 -0.68 -9.26 -30.37
CA ARG A 438 -1.39 -8.72 -31.53
C ARG A 438 -1.14 -7.21 -31.61
N ARG A 439 -0.08 -6.89 -32.36
CA ARG A 439 0.16 -5.72 -33.24
C ARG A 439 -0.18 -4.32 -32.73
#